data_AF-A0A075A6H2-F1
#
_entry.id   AF-A0A075A6H2-F1
#
_cell.length_a   1.000
_cell.length_b   1.000
_cell.length_c   1.000
_cell.angle_alpha   90.00
_cell.angle_beta   90.00
_cell.angle_gamma   90.00
#
_symmetry.space_group_name_H-M   'P 1'
#
loop_
_entity.id
_entity.type
_entity.pdbx_description
1 polymer ?
#
loop_
_entity_poly.entity_id
_entity_poly.type
_entity_poly.pdbx_seq_one_letter_code
_entity_poly.pdbx_strand_id
1 'polypeptide(L)'
;MFTDACVPGIDCHSVDAHEKDFVEQNIQTEPYKIVHRGSQSRRVKDFQSQTDEMVLPSQTTSNSEPESAAMIDFLKRAEAVITEELKKSIRSKALRLLQDEVPDRVLVKQIAQLPLEEAAKHELSVTCLSWNSTGAVLGAAYGSLNHADWCAHNGIISLWNAARSQSGSPIQKLDTNSCVTCLAFHPIIPTLLAAGTFTGEILVYNTTAETDCLIAMNGCNEAGHTEGVTQIEWLIDTRATNSGNSDSKRYAVERFLTIGNEGKVICWTIDAHRRSTLRCSKIFGIKIRDQGVVPASPDIPSDKIRHTTNSTHSKRAVSLTSVALCPDQPNRLVIGTDSGGIMLCNLDYPGSAGSLDLSTDLPSPVEFSLRRQNGPICSVDWSKFYRNLVLSCGIGSSLQIHNVLQRDLSVDVDPTRGKFVAAKFSPYFPNVLACTTGTGSVALYSLLGNNDQNDSGEISEMEPKLLFETDIVATMETKCPVPKISLAFNTKK
;
A
#
# COMPACT_ATOMS: atom_id res chain seq x y z
N MET A 1 -87.85 -100.43 -59.36
CA MET A 1 -88.30 -101.70 -58.75
C MET A 1 -87.09 -102.30 -58.05
N PHE A 2 -87.28 -102.82 -56.84
CA PHE A 2 -86.32 -103.47 -55.96
C PHE A 2 -85.42 -102.60 -55.05
N THR A 3 -85.63 -102.90 -53.77
CA THR A 3 -84.94 -102.60 -52.53
C THR A 3 -83.69 -103.47 -52.37
N ASP A 4 -82.64 -102.92 -51.75
CA ASP A 4 -81.57 -103.70 -51.12
C ASP A 4 -81.15 -103.04 -49.80
N ALA A 5 -80.97 -103.90 -48.80
CA ALA A 5 -80.73 -103.59 -47.40
C ALA A 5 -79.22 -103.54 -47.06
N CYS A 6 -78.84 -102.80 -46.01
CA CYS A 6 -77.93 -103.29 -44.94
C CYS A 6 -77.65 -102.26 -43.83
N VAL A 7 -78.03 -102.69 -42.61
CA VAL A 7 -77.43 -102.55 -41.25
C VAL A 7 -77.11 -101.15 -40.64
N PRO A 8 -77.64 -100.84 -39.43
CA PRO A 8 -77.20 -99.72 -38.60
C PRO A 8 -76.01 -100.10 -37.70
N GLY A 9 -75.02 -99.22 -37.58
CA GLY A 9 -73.80 -99.44 -36.79
C GLY A 9 -73.57 -98.40 -35.70
N ILE A 10 -74.15 -98.68 -34.52
CA ILE A 10 -73.75 -98.33 -33.14
C ILE A 10 -73.70 -96.85 -32.72
N ASP A 11 -74.72 -96.46 -31.95
CA ASP A 11 -74.71 -95.33 -31.02
C ASP A 11 -73.87 -95.62 -29.77
N CYS A 12 -73.11 -94.65 -29.29
CA CYS A 12 -72.59 -94.62 -27.93
C CYS A 12 -72.95 -93.28 -27.28
N HIS A 13 -73.74 -93.34 -26.19
CA HIS A 13 -74.13 -92.17 -25.42
C HIS A 13 -73.06 -91.83 -24.37
N SER A 14 -72.76 -90.54 -24.22
CA SER A 14 -72.14 -89.98 -23.02
C SER A 14 -73.18 -89.06 -22.37
N VAL A 15 -73.43 -89.29 -21.08
CA VAL A 15 -74.50 -88.76 -20.24
C VAL A 15 -74.31 -87.25 -19.95
N ASP A 16 -75.37 -86.46 -20.09
CA ASP A 16 -75.46 -85.07 -19.61
C ASP A 16 -76.26 -85.03 -18.28
N ALA A 17 -75.67 -84.49 -17.21
CA ALA A 17 -75.74 -83.09 -16.78
C ALA A 17 -77.14 -82.79 -16.19
N HIS A 18 -77.33 -82.65 -14.89
CA HIS A 18 -76.85 -81.57 -14.03
C HIS A 18 -77.41 -81.79 -12.62
N GLU A 19 -76.70 -81.31 -11.61
CA GLU A 19 -77.21 -80.27 -10.70
C GLU A 19 -76.07 -79.90 -9.77
N LYS A 20 -75.82 -78.60 -9.59
CA LYS A 20 -74.89 -78.15 -8.55
C LYS A 20 -75.44 -76.95 -7.84
N ASP A 21 -75.76 -77.19 -6.57
CA ASP A 21 -76.13 -76.21 -5.56
C ASP A 21 -74.89 -75.49 -5.00
N PHE A 22 -75.16 -74.28 -4.52
CA PHE A 22 -74.19 -73.21 -4.33
C PHE A 22 -73.74 -73.04 -2.89
N VAL A 23 -72.49 -72.60 -2.75
CA VAL A 23 -71.90 -72.12 -1.50
C VAL A 23 -71.20 -70.81 -1.82
N GLU A 24 -71.57 -69.72 -1.15
CA GLU A 24 -70.85 -68.45 -1.29
C GLU A 24 -69.85 -68.28 -0.14
N GLN A 25 -68.59 -68.08 -0.51
CA GLN A 25 -67.44 -67.88 0.37
C GLN A 25 -66.98 -66.43 0.31
N ASN A 26 -66.79 -65.80 1.47
CA ASN A 26 -66.16 -64.49 1.57
C ASN A 26 -64.63 -64.66 1.62
N ILE A 27 -63.94 -64.01 0.69
CA ILE A 27 -62.48 -64.01 0.59
C ILE A 27 -62.00 -62.57 0.74
N GLN A 28 -61.13 -62.33 1.72
CA GLN A 28 -60.49 -61.03 1.93
C GLN A 28 -59.01 -61.16 1.56
N THR A 29 -58.51 -60.23 0.74
CA THR A 29 -57.10 -60.17 0.36
C THR A 29 -56.26 -59.46 1.42
N GLU A 30 -55.01 -59.90 1.59
CA GLU A 30 -54.12 -59.29 2.57
C GLU A 30 -53.70 -57.86 2.16
N PRO A 31 -53.50 -56.95 3.15
CA PRO A 31 -53.07 -55.59 2.86
C PRO A 31 -51.62 -55.55 2.35
N TYR A 32 -51.35 -54.69 1.38
CA TYR A 32 -50.01 -54.55 0.81
C TYR A 32 -49.09 -53.68 1.68
N LYS A 33 -47.78 -53.99 1.66
CA LYS A 33 -46.75 -53.23 2.37
C LYS A 33 -46.04 -52.26 1.43
N ILE A 34 -45.95 -51.00 1.82
CA ILE A 34 -45.17 -49.96 1.11
C ILE A 34 -43.81 -49.80 1.79
N VAL A 35 -42.73 -49.79 0.99
CA VAL A 35 -41.37 -49.50 1.48
C VAL A 35 -40.81 -48.33 0.69
N HIS A 36 -40.47 -47.24 1.39
CA HIS A 36 -39.79 -46.11 0.77
C HIS A 36 -38.33 -46.48 0.48
N ARG A 37 -37.93 -46.40 -0.80
CA ARG A 37 -36.53 -46.55 -1.22
C ARG A 37 -36.09 -45.29 -1.94
N GLY A 38 -35.10 -44.60 -1.38
CA GLY A 38 -34.40 -43.52 -2.07
C GLY A 38 -33.30 -44.09 -2.96
N SER A 39 -33.24 -43.67 -4.22
CA SER A 39 -32.12 -43.93 -5.12
C SER A 39 -31.54 -42.60 -5.57
N GLN A 40 -30.25 -42.38 -5.30
CA GLN A 40 -29.54 -41.19 -5.74
C GLN A 40 -28.45 -41.63 -6.71
N SER A 41 -28.54 -41.21 -7.97
CA SER A 41 -27.63 -41.61 -9.04
C SER A 41 -26.29 -40.88 -9.03
N ARG A 42 -26.24 -39.67 -8.47
CA ARG A 42 -25.05 -38.82 -8.46
C ARG A 42 -24.87 -38.11 -7.12
N ARG A 43 -23.66 -38.18 -6.58
CA ARG A 43 -23.19 -37.33 -5.49
C ARG A 43 -22.17 -36.37 -6.06
N VAL A 44 -22.36 -35.07 -5.82
CA VAL A 44 -21.41 -34.03 -6.22
C VAL A 44 -20.50 -33.77 -5.02
N LYS A 45 -19.20 -33.68 -5.26
CA LYS A 45 -18.20 -33.25 -4.28
C LYS A 45 -17.45 -32.09 -4.89
N ASP A 46 -17.30 -31.01 -4.13
CA ASP A 46 -16.53 -29.86 -4.56
C ASP A 46 -15.04 -30.23 -4.58
N PHE A 47 -14.37 -29.85 -5.67
CA PHE A 47 -12.93 -30.00 -5.84
C PHE A 47 -12.36 -28.64 -6.18
N GLN A 48 -11.37 -28.21 -5.40
CA GLN A 48 -10.65 -26.96 -5.63
C GLN A 48 -9.20 -27.32 -5.95
N SER A 49 -8.68 -26.77 -7.04
CA SER A 49 -7.28 -26.90 -7.44
C SER A 49 -6.74 -25.50 -7.70
N GLN A 50 -5.62 -25.18 -7.08
CA GLN A 50 -4.87 -23.97 -7.38
C GLN A 50 -3.65 -24.39 -8.21
N THR A 51 -3.45 -23.75 -9.35
CA THR A 51 -2.24 -23.98 -10.16
C THR A 51 -1.08 -23.26 -9.48
N ASP A 52 -0.07 -24.01 -9.06
CA ASP A 52 1.16 -23.41 -8.55
C ASP A 52 1.92 -22.74 -9.71
N GLU A 53 2.39 -21.51 -9.47
CA GLU A 53 3.26 -20.84 -10.41
C GLU A 53 4.62 -21.55 -10.40
N MET A 54 4.86 -22.35 -11.45
CA MET A 54 6.12 -23.05 -11.62
C MET A 54 7.18 -22.02 -12.04
N VAL A 55 7.76 -21.35 -11.05
CA VAL A 55 8.97 -20.55 -11.27
C VAL A 55 10.06 -21.55 -11.62
N LEU A 56 10.28 -21.76 -12.92
CA LEU A 56 11.49 -22.41 -13.41
C LEU A 56 12.64 -21.71 -12.68
N PRO A 57 13.52 -22.45 -11.95
CA PRO A 57 14.66 -21.82 -11.33
C PRO A 57 15.32 -21.02 -12.44
N SER A 58 15.39 -19.71 -12.25
CA SER A 58 16.06 -18.84 -13.19
C SER A 58 17.44 -19.43 -13.34
N GLN A 59 17.66 -20.10 -14.46
CA GLN A 59 18.99 -20.39 -14.95
C GLN A 59 19.52 -19.00 -15.28
N THR A 60 19.93 -18.28 -14.23
CA THR A 60 20.99 -17.29 -14.29
C THR A 60 22.04 -18.02 -15.08
N THR A 61 22.18 -17.58 -16.34
CA THR A 61 23.02 -18.17 -17.37
C THR A 61 24.12 -18.95 -16.68
N SER A 62 23.98 -20.28 -16.63
CA SER A 62 25.10 -21.08 -16.18
C SER A 62 26.25 -20.58 -17.04
N ASN A 63 27.37 -20.25 -16.41
CA ASN A 63 28.64 -19.98 -17.11
C ASN A 63 29.05 -21.30 -17.79
N SER A 64 28.22 -21.77 -18.72
CA SER A 64 28.59 -22.68 -19.77
C SER A 64 29.53 -21.84 -20.62
N GLU A 65 30.80 -22.22 -20.61
CA GLU A 65 31.69 -21.76 -21.66
C GLU A 65 30.98 -22.03 -23.00
N PRO A 66 31.13 -21.18 -24.02
CA PRO A 66 30.60 -21.47 -25.35
C PRO A 66 31.37 -22.68 -25.90
N GLU A 67 30.96 -23.88 -25.49
CA GLU A 67 31.69 -25.14 -25.69
C GLU A 67 31.68 -25.60 -27.16
N SER A 68 31.00 -24.88 -28.07
CA SER A 68 30.97 -25.22 -29.49
C SER A 68 31.49 -24.10 -30.39
N ALA A 69 32.47 -24.43 -31.24
CA ALA A 69 32.92 -23.57 -32.34
C ALA A 69 31.75 -23.14 -33.25
N ALA A 70 30.71 -23.98 -33.38
CA ALA A 70 29.50 -23.68 -34.12
C ALA A 70 28.71 -22.49 -33.56
N MET A 71 28.65 -22.33 -32.22
CA MET A 71 28.01 -21.18 -31.58
C MET A 71 28.81 -19.90 -31.80
N ILE A 72 30.15 -19.96 -31.71
CA ILE A 72 31.03 -18.81 -31.98
C ILE A 72 30.91 -18.38 -33.45
N ASP A 73 30.89 -19.32 -34.39
CA ASP A 73 30.70 -19.03 -35.81
C ASP A 73 29.31 -18.46 -36.11
N PHE A 74 28.28 -18.95 -35.41
CA PHE A 74 26.94 -18.36 -35.49
C PHE A 74 26.93 -16.92 -34.98
N LEU A 75 27.51 -16.65 -33.80
CA LEU A 75 27.57 -15.30 -33.22
C LEU A 75 28.33 -14.33 -34.11
N LYS A 76 29.47 -14.73 -34.70
CA LYS A 76 30.23 -13.89 -35.64
C LYS A 76 29.42 -13.53 -36.89
N ARG A 77 28.65 -14.48 -37.44
CA ARG A 77 27.76 -14.20 -38.59
C ARG A 77 26.59 -13.30 -38.19
N ALA A 78 25.97 -13.56 -37.03
CA ALA A 78 24.84 -12.79 -36.53
C ALA A 78 25.23 -11.36 -36.14
N GLU A 79 26.39 -11.16 -35.51
CA GLU A 79 26.91 -9.85 -35.12
C GLU A 79 27.03 -8.91 -36.31
N ALA A 80 27.59 -9.38 -37.43
CA ALA A 80 27.75 -8.57 -38.63
C ALA A 80 26.40 -8.06 -39.16
N VAL A 81 25.42 -8.97 -39.28
CA VAL A 81 24.06 -8.65 -39.77
C VAL A 81 23.32 -7.73 -38.79
N ILE A 82 23.31 -8.05 -37.50
CA ILE A 82 22.61 -7.27 -36.47
C ILE A 82 23.23 -5.88 -36.34
N THR A 83 24.56 -5.76 -36.38
CA THR A 83 25.25 -4.47 -36.28
C THR A 83 24.93 -3.57 -37.48
N GLU A 84 24.87 -4.14 -38.69
CA GLU A 84 24.50 -3.38 -39.88
C GLU A 84 23.06 -2.86 -39.80
N GLU A 85 22.11 -3.72 -39.43
CA GLU A 85 20.70 -3.36 -39.31
C GLU A 85 20.44 -2.40 -38.15
N LEU A 86 21.13 -2.53 -37.01
CA LEU A 86 21.05 -1.56 -35.91
C LEU A 86 21.57 -0.18 -36.34
N LYS A 87 22.69 -0.12 -37.08
CA LYS A 87 23.21 1.15 -37.61
C LYS A 87 22.26 1.80 -38.60
N LYS A 88 21.59 1.01 -39.45
CA LYS A 88 20.53 1.50 -40.35
C LYS A 88 19.32 2.00 -39.55
N SER A 89 18.89 1.25 -38.55
CA SER A 89 17.74 1.58 -37.69
C SER A 89 17.94 2.87 -36.91
N ILE A 90 19.11 3.07 -36.28
CA ILE A 90 19.45 4.30 -35.53
C ILE A 90 19.39 5.56 -36.42
N ARG A 91 19.76 5.43 -37.71
CA ARG A 91 19.73 6.53 -38.67
C ARG A 91 18.35 6.72 -39.32
N SER A 92 17.48 5.72 -39.20
CA SER A 92 16.14 5.75 -39.77
C SER A 92 15.27 6.75 -39.01
N LYS A 93 14.48 7.52 -39.76
CA LYS A 93 13.48 8.45 -39.22
C LYS A 93 12.07 7.82 -39.22
N ALA A 94 11.94 6.55 -39.59
CA ALA A 94 10.65 5.90 -39.83
C ALA A 94 9.67 5.94 -38.64
N LEU A 95 10.18 6.04 -37.40
CA LEU A 95 9.37 6.02 -36.18
C LEU A 95 9.32 7.38 -35.46
N ARG A 96 9.83 8.48 -36.05
CA ARG A 96 9.78 9.81 -35.41
C ARG A 96 8.37 10.39 -35.28
N LEU A 97 7.43 9.93 -36.10
CA LEU A 97 6.04 10.37 -36.09
C LEU A 97 5.18 9.59 -35.07
N LEU A 98 5.73 8.55 -34.44
CA LEU A 98 5.15 7.91 -33.27
C LEU A 98 5.59 8.71 -32.04
N GLN A 99 5.16 9.97 -31.95
CA GLN A 99 5.11 10.61 -30.65
C GLN A 99 3.90 10.00 -29.94
N ASP A 100 4.14 9.38 -28.79
CA ASP A 100 3.05 9.06 -27.87
C ASP A 100 2.23 10.34 -27.70
N GLU A 101 0.93 10.29 -28.00
CA GLU A 101 -0.02 11.34 -27.62
C GLU A 101 -0.09 11.36 -26.08
N VAL A 102 0.96 11.90 -25.46
CA VAL A 102 0.92 12.32 -24.07
C VAL A 102 0.02 13.55 -24.12
N PRO A 103 -1.20 13.49 -23.56
CA PRO A 103 -2.08 14.64 -23.63
C PRO A 103 -1.37 15.82 -22.97
N ASP A 104 -1.18 16.91 -23.72
CA ASP A 104 -0.55 18.17 -23.27
C ASP A 104 -1.22 18.78 -22.02
N ARG A 105 -2.38 18.24 -21.63
CA ARG A 105 -3.15 18.66 -20.47
C ARG A 105 -3.54 17.45 -19.64
N VAL A 106 -3.04 17.39 -18.42
CA VAL A 106 -3.53 16.46 -17.40
C VAL A 106 -4.95 16.90 -17.05
N LEU A 107 -5.94 16.19 -17.58
CA LEU A 107 -7.34 16.42 -17.22
C LEU A 107 -7.60 15.77 -15.86
N VAL A 108 -7.63 16.61 -14.82
CA VAL A 108 -8.03 16.18 -13.49
C VAL A 108 -9.55 16.17 -13.39
N LYS A 109 -10.11 15.01 -13.04
CA LYS A 109 -11.55 14.85 -12.79
C LYS A 109 -11.75 14.35 -11.36
N GLN A 110 -12.61 15.05 -10.62
CA GLN A 110 -13.11 14.54 -9.34
C GLN A 110 -14.06 13.37 -9.61
N ILE A 111 -13.76 12.20 -9.01
CA ILE A 111 -14.54 10.97 -9.24
C ILE A 111 -15.54 10.71 -8.12
N ALA A 112 -15.20 11.08 -6.89
CA ALA A 112 -15.92 10.72 -5.70
C ALA A 112 -15.89 11.86 -4.67
N GLN A 113 -16.92 11.91 -3.83
CA GLN A 113 -16.93 12.68 -2.59
C GLN A 113 -17.42 11.75 -1.47
N LEU A 114 -16.61 11.58 -0.44
CA LEU A 114 -16.83 10.60 0.62
C LEU A 114 -16.99 11.32 1.97
N PRO A 115 -18.19 11.86 2.27
CA PRO A 115 -18.42 12.57 3.52
C PRO A 115 -18.65 11.61 4.68
N LEU A 116 -18.13 11.95 5.87
CA LEU A 116 -18.43 11.24 7.11
C LEU A 116 -19.12 12.21 8.09
N GLU A 117 -20.44 12.07 8.25
CA GLU A 117 -21.24 12.98 9.09
C GLU A 117 -20.88 12.91 10.58
N GLU A 118 -20.53 11.72 11.09
CA GLU A 118 -20.12 11.53 12.48
C GLU A 118 -18.84 12.29 12.81
N ALA A 119 -17.85 12.27 11.91
CA ALA A 119 -16.63 13.06 12.07
C ALA A 119 -16.94 14.56 12.13
N ALA A 120 -17.90 15.04 11.31
CA ALA A 120 -18.33 16.44 11.35
C ALA A 120 -19.02 16.80 12.69
N LYS A 121 -19.82 15.89 13.26
CA LYS A 121 -20.47 16.09 14.57
C LYS A 121 -19.47 16.20 15.72
N HIS A 122 -18.36 15.47 15.62
CA HIS A 122 -17.29 15.47 16.62
C HIS A 122 -16.14 16.44 16.28
N GLU A 123 -16.32 17.33 15.29
CA GLU A 123 -15.31 18.30 14.82
C GLU A 123 -13.96 17.65 14.45
N LEU A 124 -14.00 16.40 13.98
CA LEU A 124 -12.81 15.65 13.58
C LEU A 124 -12.40 16.00 12.15
N SER A 125 -11.09 16.15 11.96
CA SER A 125 -10.46 16.39 10.65
C SER A 125 -9.80 15.12 10.14
N VAL A 126 -9.60 15.03 8.83
CA VAL A 126 -8.84 13.93 8.22
C VAL A 126 -7.36 14.14 8.52
N THR A 127 -6.74 13.18 9.21
CA THR A 127 -5.33 13.24 9.62
C THR A 127 -4.43 12.48 8.66
N CYS A 128 -4.89 11.33 8.16
CA CYS A 128 -4.11 10.47 7.28
C CYS A 128 -5.01 9.68 6.31
N LEU A 129 -4.45 9.35 5.15
CA LEU A 129 -5.09 8.56 4.10
C LEU A 129 -4.16 7.43 3.66
N SER A 130 -4.69 6.24 3.46
CA SER A 130 -3.92 5.09 2.97
C SER A 130 -4.74 4.21 2.05
N TRP A 131 -4.14 3.78 0.94
CA TRP A 131 -4.73 2.84 -0.01
C TRP A 131 -4.33 1.41 0.31
N ASN A 132 -5.26 0.48 0.19
CA ASN A 132 -4.91 -0.93 0.22
C ASN A 132 -4.07 -1.32 -1.01
N SER A 133 -3.35 -2.45 -0.93
CA SER A 133 -2.45 -2.90 -2.00
C SER A 133 -3.12 -3.16 -3.34
N THR A 134 -4.44 -3.40 -3.37
CA THR A 134 -5.22 -3.57 -4.60
C THR A 134 -5.71 -2.26 -5.21
N GLY A 135 -5.62 -1.14 -4.50
CA GLY A 135 -6.14 0.17 -4.93
C GLY A 135 -7.67 0.27 -4.91
N ALA A 136 -8.37 -0.69 -4.31
CA ALA A 136 -9.83 -0.72 -4.28
C ALA A 136 -10.43 -0.05 -3.04
N VAL A 137 -9.71 -0.08 -1.91
CA VAL A 137 -10.19 0.43 -0.62
C VAL A 137 -9.30 1.57 -0.14
N LEU A 138 -9.92 2.69 0.20
CA LEU A 138 -9.30 3.83 0.86
C LEU A 138 -9.63 3.80 2.34
N GLY A 139 -8.60 3.83 3.17
CA GLY A 139 -8.71 4.10 4.59
C GLY A 139 -8.49 5.58 4.86
N ALA A 140 -9.39 6.18 5.63
CA ALA A 140 -9.26 7.54 6.13
C ALA A 140 -9.27 7.53 7.66
N ALA A 141 -8.23 8.13 8.24
CA ALA A 141 -8.11 8.36 9.68
C ALA A 141 -8.64 9.75 10.03
N TYR A 142 -9.37 9.82 11.15
CA TYR A 142 -9.98 11.03 11.66
C TYR A 142 -9.53 11.30 13.09
N GLY A 143 -9.17 12.55 13.34
CA GLY A 143 -8.73 13.04 14.64
C GLY A 143 -8.86 14.56 14.73
N SER A 144 -8.82 15.10 15.95
CA SER A 144 -8.65 16.53 16.16
C SER A 144 -7.23 16.95 15.79
N LEU A 145 -7.07 18.14 15.21
CA LEU A 145 -5.75 18.73 14.96
C LEU A 145 -5.29 19.62 16.14
N ASN A 146 -6.22 20.03 17.00
CA ASN A 146 -5.96 20.94 18.09
C ASN A 146 -6.10 20.21 19.42
N HIS A 147 -4.96 19.89 20.02
CA HIS A 147 -4.87 19.33 21.37
C HIS A 147 -4.20 20.38 22.26
N ALA A 148 -4.85 20.74 23.37
CA ALA A 148 -4.23 21.65 24.35
C ALA A 148 -3.23 20.90 25.23
N ASP A 149 -3.60 19.70 25.71
CA ASP A 149 -2.76 18.85 26.55
C ASP A 149 -3.02 17.36 26.22
N TRP A 150 -4.06 16.78 26.82
CA TRP A 150 -4.50 15.40 26.64
C TRP A 150 -5.58 15.26 25.55
N CYS A 151 -5.57 14.11 24.88
CA CYS A 151 -6.62 13.75 23.93
C CYS A 151 -7.85 13.17 24.66
N ALA A 152 -8.95 13.92 24.68
CA ALA A 152 -10.26 13.46 25.17
C ALA A 152 -11.21 13.03 24.04
N HIS A 153 -10.72 13.02 22.80
CA HIS A 153 -11.53 12.71 21.62
C HIS A 153 -11.33 11.25 21.22
N ASN A 154 -12.42 10.60 20.79
CA ASN A 154 -12.34 9.29 20.15
C ASN A 154 -12.01 9.48 18.67
N GLY A 155 -10.98 8.80 18.19
CA GLY A 155 -10.63 8.79 16.77
C GLY A 155 -11.48 7.78 16.00
N ILE A 156 -11.64 8.01 14.70
CA ILE A 156 -12.41 7.15 13.82
C ILE A 156 -11.54 6.76 12.62
N ILE A 157 -11.56 5.49 12.23
CA ILE A 157 -11.01 5.01 10.96
C ILE A 157 -12.19 4.56 10.11
N SER A 158 -12.31 5.09 8.89
CA SER A 158 -13.34 4.66 7.94
C SER A 158 -12.74 4.11 6.66
N LEU A 159 -13.31 3.00 6.20
CA LEU A 159 -12.87 2.30 5.00
C LEU A 159 -13.91 2.47 3.90
N TRP A 160 -13.45 2.93 2.74
CA TRP A 160 -14.30 3.28 1.60
C TRP A 160 -13.90 2.47 0.38
N ASN A 161 -14.89 1.91 -0.33
CA ASN A 161 -14.61 1.25 -1.60
C ASN A 161 -14.68 2.29 -2.72
N ALA A 162 -13.55 2.54 -3.39
CA ALA A 162 -13.51 3.49 -4.50
C ALA A 162 -14.37 3.04 -5.69
N ALA A 163 -14.50 1.73 -5.92
CA ALA A 163 -15.33 1.18 -7.01
C ALA A 163 -16.83 1.22 -6.71
N ARG A 164 -17.23 1.24 -5.42
CA ARG A 164 -18.64 1.34 -4.99
C ARG A 164 -19.04 2.74 -4.51
N SER A 165 -18.28 3.77 -4.92
CA SER A 165 -18.36 5.16 -4.45
C SER A 165 -19.73 5.84 -4.49
N GLN A 166 -20.77 5.23 -5.08
CA GLN A 166 -22.12 5.79 -5.14
C GLN A 166 -22.89 5.69 -3.81
N SER A 167 -22.49 4.85 -2.86
CA SER A 167 -23.28 4.63 -1.63
C SER A 167 -23.10 5.68 -0.54
N GLY A 168 -22.13 6.59 -0.64
CA GLY A 168 -21.93 7.69 0.32
C GLY A 168 -21.60 7.28 1.77
N SER A 169 -21.70 6.00 2.12
CA SER A 169 -21.35 5.42 3.42
C SER A 169 -20.09 4.54 3.35
N PRO A 170 -19.29 4.50 4.44
CA PRO A 170 -18.12 3.63 4.50
C PRO A 170 -18.55 2.16 4.62
N ILE A 171 -17.72 1.26 4.10
CA ILE A 171 -17.91 -0.20 4.20
C ILE A 171 -17.78 -0.64 5.66
N GLN A 172 -16.80 -0.06 6.35
CA GLN A 172 -16.42 -0.42 7.70
C GLN A 172 -15.93 0.83 8.43
N LYS A 173 -16.29 0.91 9.72
CA LYS A 173 -15.82 1.94 10.64
C LYS A 173 -15.18 1.26 11.83
N LEU A 174 -14.06 1.80 12.29
CA LEU A 174 -13.33 1.33 13.45
C LEU A 174 -13.15 2.52 14.40
N ASP A 175 -13.74 2.41 15.59
CA ASP A 175 -13.62 3.42 16.63
C ASP A 175 -12.38 3.14 17.48
N THR A 176 -11.74 4.22 17.92
CA THR A 176 -10.51 4.19 18.72
C THR A 176 -10.65 5.11 19.94
N ASN A 177 -9.91 4.79 21.01
CA ASN A 177 -9.99 5.52 22.29
C ASN A 177 -9.26 6.88 22.27
N SER A 178 -8.56 7.21 21.18
CA SER A 178 -7.81 8.45 21.01
C SER A 178 -7.79 8.85 19.54
N CYS A 179 -7.52 10.13 19.24
CA CYS A 179 -7.33 10.61 17.87
C CYS A 179 -6.35 9.74 17.09
N VAL A 180 -6.77 9.28 15.90
CA VAL A 180 -5.89 8.56 14.98
C VAL A 180 -5.05 9.57 14.22
N THR A 181 -3.74 9.44 14.30
CA THR A 181 -2.78 10.38 13.70
C THR A 181 -2.23 9.87 12.37
N CYS A 182 -2.06 8.55 12.24
CA CYS A 182 -1.50 7.94 11.04
C CYS A 182 -2.11 6.57 10.73
N LEU A 183 -2.07 6.20 9.45
CA LEU A 183 -2.68 4.99 8.91
C LEU A 183 -1.85 4.42 7.76
N ALA A 184 -1.62 3.11 7.74
CA ALA A 184 -0.87 2.43 6.68
C ALA A 184 -1.41 1.03 6.38
N PHE A 185 -1.92 0.80 5.17
CA PHE A 185 -2.21 -0.55 4.68
C PHE A 185 -0.94 -1.32 4.33
N HIS A 186 -0.99 -2.63 4.51
CA HIS A 186 0.12 -3.50 4.13
C HIS A 186 0.29 -3.53 2.59
N PRO A 187 1.52 -3.37 2.08
CA PRO A 187 1.79 -3.22 0.65
C PRO A 187 1.50 -4.47 -0.18
N ILE A 188 1.44 -5.65 0.44
CA ILE A 188 1.16 -6.93 -0.24
C ILE A 188 -0.20 -7.50 0.20
N ILE A 189 -0.61 -7.28 1.46
CA ILE A 189 -1.77 -7.94 2.08
C ILE A 189 -2.89 -6.90 2.22
N PRO A 190 -3.91 -6.90 1.33
CA PRO A 190 -4.87 -5.80 1.28
C PRO A 190 -5.77 -5.67 2.50
N THR A 191 -5.79 -6.69 3.37
CA THR A 191 -6.66 -6.75 4.54
C THR A 191 -5.98 -6.31 5.82
N LEU A 192 -4.65 -6.18 5.82
CA LEU A 192 -3.88 -5.81 7.00
C LEU A 192 -3.66 -4.30 7.02
N LEU A 193 -4.03 -3.66 8.13
CA LEU A 193 -4.02 -2.22 8.32
C LEU A 193 -3.38 -1.88 9.66
N ALA A 194 -2.39 -0.99 9.68
CA ALA A 194 -1.83 -0.46 10.91
C ALA A 194 -2.25 1.00 11.11
N ALA A 195 -2.53 1.38 12.35
CA ALA A 195 -2.92 2.73 12.75
C ALA A 195 -2.13 3.14 14.00
N GLY A 196 -1.80 4.43 14.09
CA GLY A 196 -1.18 5.04 15.25
C GLY A 196 -2.07 6.12 15.83
N THR A 197 -2.06 6.26 17.15
CA THR A 197 -2.86 7.25 17.87
C THR A 197 -1.99 8.38 18.43
N PHE A 198 -2.67 9.45 18.87
CA PHE A 198 -2.05 10.56 19.58
C PHE A 198 -1.47 10.18 20.95
N THR A 199 -1.97 9.12 21.59
CA THR A 199 -1.48 8.62 22.87
C THR A 199 -0.24 7.72 22.77
N GLY A 200 0.24 7.42 21.54
CA GLY A 200 1.36 6.49 21.34
C GLY A 200 0.94 5.03 21.17
N GLU A 201 -0.37 4.75 21.12
CA GLU A 201 -0.89 3.40 20.87
C GLU A 201 -0.80 3.07 19.38
N ILE A 202 -0.47 1.81 19.11
CA ILE A 202 -0.33 1.24 17.77
C ILE A 202 -1.33 0.10 17.67
N LEU A 203 -2.21 0.18 16.68
CA LEU A 203 -3.32 -0.73 16.47
C LEU A 203 -3.16 -1.41 15.11
N VAL A 204 -3.26 -2.74 15.06
CA VAL A 204 -3.20 -3.51 13.82
C VAL A 204 -4.50 -4.25 13.62
N TYR A 205 -5.17 -3.96 12.50
CA TYR A 205 -6.47 -4.48 12.14
C TYR A 205 -6.40 -5.46 10.95
N ASN A 206 -7.26 -6.48 10.99
CA ASN A 206 -7.64 -7.29 9.85
C ASN A 206 -9.03 -6.87 9.38
N THR A 207 -9.11 -6.31 8.18
CA THR A 207 -10.37 -5.81 7.60
C THR A 207 -11.22 -6.93 6.98
N THR A 208 -10.82 -8.20 7.06
CA THR A 208 -11.67 -9.32 6.64
C THR A 208 -12.83 -9.58 7.57
N ALA A 209 -12.65 -9.36 8.88
CA ALA A 209 -13.67 -9.62 9.87
C ALA A 209 -14.51 -8.36 10.08
N GLU A 210 -15.83 -8.51 10.19
CA GLU A 210 -16.74 -7.41 10.52
C GLU A 210 -16.73 -7.09 12.02
N THR A 211 -16.45 -8.10 12.85
CA THR A 211 -16.34 -8.02 14.33
C THR A 211 -14.96 -8.48 14.78
N ASP A 212 -14.41 -7.90 15.86
CA ASP A 212 -13.07 -8.22 16.40
C ASP A 212 -11.94 -8.11 15.36
N CYS A 213 -11.94 -6.99 14.65
CA CYS A 213 -10.95 -6.70 13.60
C CYS A 213 -9.55 -6.46 14.16
N LEU A 214 -9.42 -6.10 15.44
CA LEU A 214 -8.13 -5.78 16.06
C LEU A 214 -7.33 -7.07 16.32
N ILE A 215 -6.21 -7.24 15.62
CA ILE A 215 -5.33 -8.41 15.73
C ILE A 215 -4.20 -8.17 16.73
N ALA A 216 -3.67 -6.95 16.80
CA ALA A 216 -2.55 -6.66 17.69
C ALA A 216 -2.56 -5.21 18.13
N MET A 217 -2.09 -5.00 19.35
CA MET A 217 -1.83 -3.68 19.90
C MET A 217 -0.45 -3.67 20.56
N ASN A 218 0.17 -2.51 20.68
CA ASN A 218 1.28 -2.37 21.61
C ASN A 218 0.67 -2.47 23.02
N GLY A 219 0.94 -3.57 23.72
CA GLY A 219 0.57 -3.66 25.15
C GLY A 219 1.29 -2.59 25.97
N CYS A 220 1.15 -2.66 27.30
CA CYS A 220 1.95 -1.86 28.24
C CYS A 220 3.42 -2.35 28.27
N ASN A 221 4.05 -2.42 27.09
CA ASN A 221 5.43 -2.79 26.90
C ASN A 221 6.27 -1.52 27.07
N GLU A 222 7.31 -1.56 27.91
CA GLU A 222 8.14 -0.39 28.27
C GLU A 222 8.82 0.29 27.05
N ALA A 223 8.90 -0.39 25.91
CA ALA A 223 9.53 0.10 24.68
C ALA A 223 8.55 0.78 23.68
N GLY A 224 7.34 1.15 24.11
CA GLY A 224 6.34 1.84 23.27
C GLY A 224 6.63 3.34 23.06
N HIS A 225 5.77 3.96 22.25
CA HIS A 225 5.71 5.41 22.18
C HIS A 225 4.99 5.97 23.42
N THR A 226 5.53 7.06 23.94
CA THR A 226 5.00 7.87 25.03
C THR A 226 4.22 9.09 24.54
N GLU A 227 4.49 9.51 23.31
CA GLU A 227 3.85 10.61 22.60
C GLU A 227 3.18 10.11 21.31
N GLY A 228 2.46 11.00 20.62
CA GLY A 228 1.77 10.67 19.38
C GLY A 228 2.66 10.05 18.30
N VAL A 229 2.16 8.97 17.68
CA VAL A 229 2.78 8.33 16.53
C VAL A 229 2.53 9.19 15.29
N THR A 230 3.56 9.63 14.58
CA THR A 230 3.39 10.53 13.42
C THR A 230 3.21 9.80 12.11
N GLN A 231 3.89 8.67 11.92
CA GLN A 231 3.78 7.88 10.69
C GLN A 231 4.16 6.41 10.94
N ILE A 232 3.58 5.53 10.11
CA ILE A 232 3.83 4.09 10.08
C ILE A 232 4.27 3.70 8.66
N GLU A 233 5.32 2.89 8.54
CA GLU A 233 5.80 2.36 7.25
C GLU A 233 6.07 0.86 7.34
N TRP A 234 5.57 0.08 6.38
CA TRP A 234 5.75 -1.37 6.36
C TRP A 234 7.13 -1.76 5.80
N LEU A 235 7.83 -2.65 6.51
CA LEU A 235 9.15 -3.14 6.11
C LEU A 235 9.00 -4.50 5.41
N ILE A 236 9.20 -4.52 4.09
CA ILE A 236 9.10 -5.74 3.29
C ILE A 236 10.47 -6.41 3.23
N ASP A 237 10.58 -7.64 3.75
CA ASP A 237 11.79 -8.44 3.64
C ASP A 237 11.80 -9.23 2.31
N THR A 238 12.42 -8.64 1.27
CA THR A 238 12.56 -9.27 -0.05
C THR A 238 13.51 -10.48 -0.05
N ARG A 239 14.21 -10.77 1.06
CA ARG A 239 15.08 -11.96 1.16
C ARG A 239 14.30 -13.23 1.46
N ALA A 240 13.15 -13.11 2.12
CA ALA A 240 12.27 -14.24 2.39
C ALA A 240 11.62 -14.82 1.11
N THR A 241 11.52 -14.02 0.04
CA THR A 241 10.91 -14.46 -1.23
C THR A 241 11.87 -15.23 -2.14
N ASN A 242 13.19 -15.08 -1.96
CA ASN A 242 14.22 -15.68 -2.83
C ASN A 242 14.88 -16.95 -2.25
N SER A 243 14.57 -17.32 -1.00
CA SER A 243 14.97 -18.62 -0.47
C SER A 243 14.06 -19.71 -1.06
N GLY A 244 14.60 -20.55 -1.94
CA GLY A 244 13.90 -21.61 -2.68
C GLY A 244 13.31 -22.76 -1.85
N ASN A 245 12.98 -22.53 -0.57
CA ASN A 245 12.33 -23.51 0.30
C ASN A 245 10.83 -23.20 0.38
N SER A 246 10.04 -23.98 -0.35
CA SER A 246 8.58 -23.79 -0.54
C SER A 246 7.76 -23.83 0.75
N ASP A 247 8.26 -24.45 1.81
CA ASP A 247 7.54 -24.58 3.10
C ASP A 247 7.66 -23.36 4.02
N SER A 248 8.64 -22.48 3.78
CA SER A 248 8.86 -21.27 4.60
C SER A 248 8.02 -20.07 4.15
N LYS A 249 7.29 -20.19 3.03
CA LYS A 249 6.51 -19.08 2.42
C LYS A 249 5.27 -18.66 3.21
N ARG A 250 4.87 -19.37 4.27
CA ARG A 250 3.60 -19.12 4.98
C ARG A 250 3.70 -18.32 6.29
N TYR A 251 4.92 -18.01 6.74
CA TYR A 251 5.12 -17.21 7.96
C TYR A 251 6.13 -16.09 7.69
N ALA A 252 5.79 -15.17 6.79
CA ALA A 252 6.46 -13.89 6.76
C ALA A 252 6.19 -13.21 8.11
N VAL A 253 7.22 -13.03 8.93
CA VAL A 253 7.12 -12.18 10.12
C VAL A 253 6.93 -10.77 9.60
N GLU A 254 5.70 -10.27 9.69
CA GLU A 254 5.39 -8.93 9.21
C GLU A 254 6.07 -7.90 10.11
N ARG A 255 6.80 -6.99 9.48
CA ARG A 255 7.54 -5.93 10.15
C ARG A 255 7.06 -4.58 9.68
N PHE A 256 7.03 -3.65 10.61
CA PHE A 256 6.77 -2.25 10.30
C PHE A 256 7.54 -1.34 11.23
N LEU A 257 7.67 -0.10 10.81
CA LEU A 257 8.34 0.97 11.50
C LEU A 257 7.30 1.98 11.99
N THR A 258 7.49 2.51 13.18
CA THR A 258 6.77 3.69 13.68
C THR A 258 7.74 4.78 14.07
N ILE A 259 7.33 6.03 13.81
CA ILE A 259 8.01 7.24 14.27
C ILE A 259 7.05 8.07 15.13
N GLY A 260 7.58 8.87 16.05
CA GLY A 260 6.76 9.71 16.92
C GLY A 260 7.43 11.01 17.37
N ASN A 261 6.63 11.88 18.02
CA ASN A 261 7.05 13.22 18.46
C ASN A 261 8.18 13.22 19.49
N GLU A 262 8.40 12.08 20.15
CA GLU A 262 9.45 11.86 21.14
C GLU A 262 10.85 11.64 20.54
N GLY A 263 10.98 11.56 19.22
CA GLY A 263 12.29 11.31 18.58
C GLY A 263 12.70 9.85 18.49
N LYS A 264 11.77 8.92 18.74
CA LYS A 264 12.04 7.49 18.62
C LYS A 264 11.60 6.93 17.28
N VAL A 265 12.41 6.01 16.78
CA VAL A 265 12.13 5.19 15.60
C VAL A 265 12.10 3.75 16.06
N ILE A 266 10.94 3.08 15.96
CA ILE A 266 10.73 1.75 16.55
C ILE A 266 10.33 0.76 15.46
N CYS A 267 11.04 -0.37 15.38
CA CYS A 267 10.71 -1.48 14.50
C CYS A 267 9.90 -2.52 15.26
N TRP A 268 8.72 -2.85 14.74
CA TRP A 268 7.81 -3.83 15.30
C TRP A 268 7.78 -5.10 14.46
N THR A 269 7.51 -6.22 15.13
CA THR A 269 7.26 -7.53 14.53
C THR A 269 5.90 -8.02 15.01
N ILE A 270 5.08 -8.48 14.08
CA ILE A 270 3.80 -9.12 14.38
C ILE A 270 4.06 -10.62 14.55
N ASP A 271 3.85 -11.12 15.76
CA ASP A 271 4.00 -12.56 16.04
C ASP A 271 2.73 -13.31 15.62
N ALA A 272 2.86 -14.20 14.65
CA ALA A 272 1.77 -15.05 14.17
C ALA A 272 1.21 -15.99 15.26
N HIS A 273 2.02 -16.34 16.27
CA HIS A 273 1.61 -17.26 17.34
C HIS A 273 0.85 -16.57 18.47
N ARG A 274 1.04 -15.26 18.65
CA ARG A 274 0.36 -14.44 19.67
C ARG A 274 -0.33 -13.27 18.99
N ARG A 275 -1.48 -13.55 18.37
CA ARG A 275 -2.38 -12.58 17.71
C ARG A 275 -2.99 -11.55 18.68
N SER A 276 -2.17 -10.88 19.47
CA SER A 276 -2.61 -9.79 20.36
C SER A 276 -1.49 -8.82 20.73
N THR A 277 -0.21 -9.21 20.61
CA THR A 277 0.91 -8.38 21.08
C THR A 277 1.92 -8.07 20.00
N LEU A 278 2.26 -6.79 19.85
CA LEU A 278 3.38 -6.34 19.04
C LEU A 278 4.71 -6.51 19.78
N ARG A 279 5.71 -7.11 19.12
CA ARG A 279 7.08 -7.24 19.67
C ARG A 279 7.99 -6.17 19.09
N CYS A 280 8.60 -5.37 19.95
CA CYS A 280 9.66 -4.44 19.56
C CYS A 280 10.92 -5.22 19.18
N SER A 281 11.42 -5.00 17.96
CA SER A 281 12.63 -5.63 17.42
C SER A 281 13.85 -4.72 17.49
N LYS A 282 13.70 -3.42 17.25
CA LYS A 282 14.78 -2.42 17.25
C LYS A 282 14.19 -1.08 17.69
N ILE A 283 14.97 -0.30 18.42
CA ILE A 283 14.59 1.04 18.87
C ILE A 283 15.78 1.98 18.69
N PHE A 284 15.51 3.14 18.11
CA PHE A 284 16.50 4.18 17.88
C PHE A 284 15.98 5.52 18.39
N GLY A 285 16.91 6.41 18.76
CA GLY A 285 16.60 7.77 19.21
C GLY A 285 17.39 8.80 18.42
N ILE A 286 16.68 9.73 17.78
CA ILE A 286 17.27 10.83 17.01
C ILE A 286 17.39 12.07 17.89
N LYS A 287 18.59 12.65 17.92
CA LYS A 287 18.95 13.76 18.82
C LYS A 287 19.31 15.01 18.03
N ILE A 288 19.29 16.16 18.70
CA ILE A 288 19.61 17.46 18.07
C ILE A 288 21.00 17.45 17.43
N ARG A 289 21.98 16.78 18.05
CA ARG A 289 23.35 16.66 17.50
C ARG A 289 23.40 15.99 16.12
N ASP A 290 22.42 15.16 15.79
CA ASP A 290 22.42 14.36 14.57
C ASP A 290 21.97 15.19 13.35
N GLN A 291 21.33 16.35 13.56
CA GLN A 291 20.64 17.13 12.50
C GLN A 291 21.55 18.03 11.64
N GLY A 292 22.86 17.99 11.84
CA GLY A 292 23.80 18.91 11.21
C GLY A 292 23.65 20.35 11.71
N VAL A 293 24.57 21.23 11.30
CA VAL A 293 24.59 22.64 11.73
C VAL A 293 23.61 23.45 10.87
N VAL A 294 22.88 24.38 11.48
CA VAL A 294 22.10 25.39 10.74
C VAL A 294 23.08 26.34 10.07
N PRO A 295 23.03 26.55 8.75
CA PRO A 295 23.82 27.61 8.12
C PRO A 295 23.38 28.93 8.75
N ALA A 296 24.28 29.58 9.50
CA ALA A 296 24.06 30.96 9.90
C ALA A 296 24.08 31.85 8.63
N SER A 297 23.58 33.08 8.75
CA SER A 297 23.65 34.07 7.67
C SER A 297 25.06 34.13 7.05
N PRO A 298 25.18 34.50 5.75
CA PRO A 298 26.47 34.53 5.03
C PRO A 298 27.54 35.44 5.68
N ASP A 299 27.18 36.24 6.68
CA ASP A 299 28.07 37.15 7.40
C ASP A 299 28.81 36.54 8.60
N ILE A 300 28.54 35.27 8.96
CA ILE A 300 29.24 34.60 10.07
C ILE A 300 30.19 33.53 9.51
N PRO A 301 31.52 33.75 9.57
CA PRO A 301 32.48 32.76 9.08
C PRO A 301 32.35 31.43 9.85
N SER A 302 32.29 30.33 9.09
CA SER A 302 32.09 28.95 9.56
C SER A 302 33.06 28.52 10.65
N ASP A 303 34.26 29.11 10.70
CA ASP A 303 35.31 28.81 11.68
C ASP A 303 35.01 29.29 13.11
N LYS A 304 33.96 30.11 13.33
CA LYS A 304 33.54 30.56 14.67
C LYS A 304 32.24 29.94 15.17
N ILE A 305 31.56 29.14 14.37
CA ILE A 305 30.38 28.39 14.81
C ILE A 305 30.89 27.18 15.61
N ARG A 306 31.07 27.38 16.92
CA ARG A 306 31.41 26.30 17.85
C ARG A 306 30.45 25.13 17.61
N HIS A 307 31.01 23.98 17.20
CA HIS A 307 30.37 22.68 17.33
C HIS A 307 29.89 22.53 18.78
N THR A 308 28.62 22.77 19.07
CA THR A 308 28.02 22.56 20.40
C THR A 308 27.71 21.07 20.60
N THR A 309 28.62 20.19 20.17
CA THR A 309 28.48 18.72 20.21
C THR A 309 28.46 18.16 21.63
N ASN A 310 28.83 18.96 22.63
CA ASN A 310 28.90 18.56 24.05
C ASN A 310 27.94 19.34 24.98
N SER A 311 26.95 20.07 24.46
CA SER A 311 25.94 20.71 25.30
C SER A 311 24.87 19.72 25.77
N THR A 312 24.25 19.92 26.93
CA THR A 312 23.09 19.11 27.39
C THR A 312 21.93 19.17 26.38
N HIS A 313 21.78 20.30 25.69
CA HIS A 313 20.79 20.49 24.63
C HIS A 313 21.03 19.57 23.41
N SER A 314 22.29 19.28 23.08
CA SER A 314 22.63 18.41 21.93
C SER A 314 22.16 16.96 22.08
N LYS A 315 21.93 16.51 23.33
CA LYS A 315 21.45 15.16 23.66
C LYS A 315 19.92 15.05 23.68
N ARG A 316 19.20 16.17 23.55
CA ARG A 316 17.73 16.18 23.56
C ARG A 316 17.19 15.51 22.29
N ALA A 317 16.14 14.71 22.45
CA ALA A 317 15.44 14.08 21.34
C ALA A 317 14.70 15.13 20.49
N VAL A 318 14.49 14.81 19.22
CA VAL A 318 13.90 15.71 18.21
C VAL A 318 12.59 15.12 17.74
N SER A 319 11.53 15.93 17.66
CA SER A 319 10.25 15.47 17.13
C SER A 319 10.36 15.07 15.65
N LEU A 320 9.91 13.84 15.35
CA LEU A 320 9.91 13.27 14.00
C LEU A 320 8.53 13.45 13.40
N THR A 321 8.48 14.05 12.21
CA THR A 321 7.20 14.42 11.58
C THR A 321 6.83 13.50 10.44
N SER A 322 7.82 13.02 9.67
CA SER A 322 7.58 12.21 8.49
C SER A 322 8.76 11.30 8.17
N VAL A 323 8.48 10.19 7.49
CA VAL A 323 9.46 9.19 7.07
C VAL A 323 9.11 8.68 5.66
N ALA A 324 10.13 8.31 4.90
CA ALA A 324 9.96 7.56 3.65
C ALA A 324 11.06 6.51 3.49
N LEU A 325 10.69 5.30 3.08
CA LEU A 325 11.61 4.19 2.85
C LEU A 325 12.28 4.32 1.46
N CYS A 326 13.53 3.88 1.37
CA CYS A 326 14.24 3.76 0.10
C CYS A 326 13.68 2.56 -0.70
N PRO A 327 13.23 2.75 -1.95
CA PRO A 327 12.69 1.65 -2.76
C PRO A 327 13.69 0.52 -3.02
N ASP A 328 14.99 0.83 -3.10
CA ASP A 328 16.04 -0.11 -3.45
C ASP A 328 16.64 -0.85 -2.23
N GLN A 329 16.50 -0.28 -1.03
CA GLN A 329 17.19 -0.76 0.18
C GLN A 329 16.20 -0.80 1.36
N PRO A 330 15.80 -2.01 1.84
CA PRO A 330 14.69 -2.19 2.77
C PRO A 330 14.90 -1.61 4.18
N ASN A 331 16.13 -1.26 4.53
CA ASN A 331 16.51 -0.70 5.84
C ASN A 331 17.02 0.74 5.78
N ARG A 332 17.01 1.36 4.59
CA ARG A 332 17.42 2.75 4.41
C ARG A 332 16.19 3.62 4.27
N LEU A 333 16.19 4.76 4.94
CA LEU A 333 15.03 5.64 5.00
C LEU A 333 15.44 7.08 5.21
N VAL A 334 14.57 8.01 4.84
CA VAL A 334 14.73 9.45 5.12
C VAL A 334 13.70 9.90 6.14
N ILE A 335 14.12 10.71 7.10
CA ILE A 335 13.27 11.25 8.17
C ILE A 335 13.28 12.78 8.10
N GLY A 336 12.09 13.36 8.20
CA GLY A 336 11.85 14.78 8.45
C GLY A 336 11.62 15.06 9.92
N THR A 337 12.10 16.21 10.38
CA THR A 337 11.97 16.66 11.77
C THR A 337 11.22 17.99 11.86
N ASP A 338 10.63 18.26 13.01
CA ASP A 338 9.94 19.52 13.31
C ASP A 338 10.89 20.74 13.33
N SER A 339 12.19 20.50 13.54
CA SER A 339 13.22 21.54 13.50
C SER A 339 13.78 21.83 12.09
N GLY A 340 13.25 21.20 11.04
CA GLY A 340 13.68 21.41 9.65
C GLY A 340 14.88 20.58 9.21
N GLY A 341 15.34 19.63 10.02
CA GLY A 341 16.39 18.68 9.65
C GLY A 341 15.84 17.52 8.82
N ILE A 342 16.48 17.25 7.68
CA ILE A 342 16.22 16.08 6.84
C ILE A 342 17.40 15.12 7.00
N MET A 343 17.13 13.88 7.39
CA MET A 343 18.16 12.96 7.85
C MET A 343 18.02 11.62 7.16
N LEU A 344 19.14 11.14 6.62
CA LEU A 344 19.20 9.82 6.05
C LEU A 344 19.62 8.83 7.12
N CYS A 345 18.81 7.78 7.27
CA CYS A 345 18.95 6.80 8.33
C CYS A 345 19.08 5.39 7.77
N ASN A 346 19.75 4.54 8.52
CA ASN A 346 19.95 3.13 8.21
C ASN A 346 19.70 2.28 9.45
N LEU A 347 18.70 1.41 9.36
CA LEU A 347 18.26 0.55 10.45
C LEU A 347 19.21 -0.63 10.72
N ASP A 348 20.20 -0.88 9.85
CA ASP A 348 21.23 -1.90 10.04
C ASP A 348 22.48 -1.40 10.77
N TYR A 349 22.49 -0.12 11.18
CA TYR A 349 23.65 0.46 11.85
C TYR A 349 24.04 -0.34 13.11
N PRO A 350 25.33 -0.74 13.26
CA PRO A 350 25.78 -1.59 14.36
C PRO A 350 25.69 -0.81 15.68
N GLY A 351 24.80 -1.25 16.56
CA GLY A 351 24.46 -0.58 17.82
C GLY A 351 23.07 -0.95 18.33
N SER A 352 22.21 -1.50 17.45
CA SER A 352 20.85 -1.93 17.76
C SER A 352 20.72 -3.39 18.25
N ALA A 353 21.82 -4.14 18.41
CA ALA A 353 21.78 -5.61 18.58
C ALA A 353 22.12 -6.13 20.00
N GLY A 354 22.44 -5.27 20.97
CA GLY A 354 22.74 -5.69 22.35
C GLY A 354 21.72 -5.08 23.30
N SER A 355 21.01 -5.94 24.05
CA SER A 355 19.99 -5.68 25.09
C SER A 355 19.08 -4.45 24.88
N LEU A 356 17.76 -4.66 25.00
CA LEU A 356 16.79 -3.58 25.19
C LEU A 356 16.98 -2.92 26.57
N ASP A 357 18.20 -2.48 26.91
CA ASP A 357 18.42 -1.60 28.03
C ASP A 357 17.78 -0.29 27.64
N LEU A 358 16.60 -0.05 28.22
CA LEU A 358 15.82 1.17 28.16
C LEU A 358 16.54 2.34 28.88
N SER A 359 17.86 2.41 28.70
CA SER A 359 18.70 3.49 29.15
C SER A 359 18.39 4.75 28.33
N THR A 360 18.64 5.91 28.92
CA THR A 360 18.39 7.22 28.32
C THR A 360 19.22 7.51 27.06
N ASP A 361 20.14 6.62 26.65
CA ASP A 361 21.01 6.81 25.49
C ASP A 361 20.74 5.78 24.37
N LEU A 362 19.56 5.90 23.74
CA LEU A 362 19.21 5.13 22.55
C LEU A 362 20.21 5.38 21.40
N PRO A 363 20.54 4.36 20.59
CA PRO A 363 21.40 4.51 19.42
C PRO A 363 20.72 5.38 18.36
N SER A 364 21.52 6.18 17.64
CA SER A 364 21.03 6.98 16.50
C SER A 364 21.18 6.19 15.20
N PRO A 365 20.15 6.13 14.34
CA PRO A 365 20.21 5.41 13.06
C PRO A 365 20.76 6.31 11.93
N VAL A 366 21.17 7.53 12.23
CA VAL A 366 21.47 8.59 11.24
C VAL A 366 22.83 8.35 10.60
N GLU A 367 22.86 8.24 9.26
CA GLU A 367 24.10 8.21 8.47
C GLU A 367 24.65 9.62 8.27
N PHE A 368 23.79 10.55 7.84
CA PHE A 368 24.09 11.96 7.66
C PHE A 368 22.82 12.79 7.46
N SER A 369 22.94 14.11 7.64
CA SER A 369 21.89 15.09 7.34
C SER A 369 22.04 15.64 5.91
N LEU A 370 20.91 15.87 5.25
CA LEU A 370 20.82 16.70 4.05
C LEU A 370 20.68 18.19 4.44
N ARG A 371 20.69 19.08 3.44
CA ARG A 371 20.46 20.51 3.65
C ARG A 371 19.19 20.74 4.47
N ARG A 372 19.32 21.50 5.56
CA ARG A 372 18.19 21.81 6.44
C ARG A 372 17.25 22.82 5.78
N GLN A 373 15.96 22.63 6.02
CA GLN A 373 14.91 23.58 5.67
C GLN A 373 14.66 24.58 6.79
N ASN A 374 14.10 25.73 6.42
CA ASN A 374 13.63 26.68 7.40
C ASN A 374 12.22 26.29 7.88
N GLY A 375 12.12 25.92 9.16
CA GLY A 375 10.87 25.52 9.80
C GLY A 375 10.57 24.01 9.71
N PRO A 376 9.41 23.59 10.24
CA PRO A 376 9.02 22.18 10.32
C PRO A 376 8.84 21.53 8.96
N ILE A 377 9.36 20.32 8.83
CA ILE A 377 9.08 19.44 7.69
C ILE A 377 7.74 18.75 7.96
N CYS A 378 6.78 18.88 7.06
CA CYS A 378 5.48 18.22 7.17
C CYS A 378 5.45 16.87 6.46
N SER A 379 6.21 16.73 5.36
CA SER A 379 6.18 15.52 4.55
C SER A 379 7.50 15.29 3.82
N VAL A 380 7.90 14.03 3.74
CA VAL A 380 9.00 13.56 2.90
C VAL A 380 8.53 12.41 2.01
N ASP A 381 9.19 12.29 0.85
CA ASP A 381 8.94 11.21 -0.08
C ASP A 381 10.20 10.82 -0.85
N TRP A 382 10.31 9.55 -1.21
CA TRP A 382 11.42 9.03 -2.00
C TRP A 382 10.96 8.64 -3.40
N SER A 383 11.67 9.08 -4.44
CA SER A 383 11.30 8.72 -5.82
C SER A 383 11.40 7.22 -6.07
N LYS A 384 10.32 6.63 -6.61
CA LYS A 384 10.31 5.21 -7.01
C LYS A 384 11.17 4.90 -8.24
N PHE A 385 11.51 5.93 -9.02
CA PHE A 385 12.26 5.78 -10.28
C PHE A 385 13.72 6.22 -10.14
N TYR A 386 13.97 7.25 -9.32
CA TYR A 386 15.30 7.80 -9.13
C TYR A 386 15.80 7.57 -7.70
N ARG A 387 16.70 6.60 -7.56
CA ARG A 387 17.26 6.16 -6.26
C ARG A 387 17.84 7.27 -5.39
N ASN A 388 18.30 8.37 -5.98
CA ASN A 388 18.98 9.45 -5.24
C ASN A 388 18.09 10.67 -5.03
N LEU A 389 16.82 10.62 -5.43
CA LEU A 389 15.94 11.78 -5.44
C LEU A 389 14.96 11.72 -4.26
N VAL A 390 15.03 12.72 -3.39
CA VAL A 390 14.17 12.84 -2.21
C VAL A 390 13.42 14.17 -2.26
N LEU A 391 12.12 14.11 -1.99
CA LEU A 391 11.23 15.27 -1.88
C LEU A 391 11.01 15.59 -0.41
N SER A 392 10.92 16.88 -0.12
CA SER A 392 10.69 17.38 1.23
C SER A 392 9.86 18.66 1.17
N CYS A 393 8.90 18.73 2.07
CA CYS A 393 7.87 19.75 2.12
C CYS A 393 7.72 20.22 3.57
N GLY A 394 7.65 21.52 3.78
CA GLY A 394 7.50 22.11 5.11
C GLY A 394 6.65 23.38 5.12
N ILE A 395 6.45 23.90 6.33
CA ILE A 395 5.69 25.15 6.57
C ILE A 395 6.46 26.39 6.10
N GLY A 396 7.76 26.25 5.82
CA GLY A 396 8.58 27.29 5.20
C GLY A 396 8.22 27.55 3.73
N SER A 397 8.99 28.44 3.09
CA SER A 397 8.65 28.97 1.77
C SER A 397 8.99 28.06 0.58
N SER A 398 9.56 26.87 0.77
CA SER A 398 10.09 26.08 -0.37
C SER A 398 9.71 24.60 -0.29
N LEU A 399 9.09 24.10 -1.37
CA LEU A 399 9.11 22.67 -1.71
C LEU A 399 10.49 22.34 -2.27
N GLN A 400 11.23 21.39 -1.67
CA GLN A 400 12.61 21.12 -2.08
C GLN A 400 12.84 19.68 -2.50
N ILE A 401 13.68 19.53 -3.51
CA ILE A 401 14.21 18.26 -3.98
C ILE A 401 15.69 18.17 -3.59
N HIS A 402 16.05 17.04 -3.01
CA HIS A 402 17.40 16.74 -2.56
C HIS A 402 18.01 15.61 -3.36
N ASN A 403 19.33 15.70 -3.57
CA ASN A 403 20.13 14.58 -4.06
C ASN A 403 20.82 13.89 -2.89
N VAL A 404 20.49 12.63 -2.64
CA VAL A 404 21.06 11.81 -1.54
C VAL A 404 22.58 11.71 -1.61
N LEU A 405 23.18 11.81 -2.80
CA LEU A 405 24.63 11.78 -2.98
C LEU A 405 25.33 13.11 -2.66
N GLN A 406 24.59 14.23 -2.69
CA GLN A 406 25.12 15.57 -2.51
C GLN A 406 24.40 16.27 -1.36
N ARG A 407 24.98 16.19 -0.16
CA ARG A 407 24.36 16.63 1.10
C ARG A 407 23.86 18.08 1.08
N ASP A 408 24.62 18.96 0.42
CA ASP A 408 24.35 20.40 0.40
C ASP A 408 23.51 20.83 -0.81
N LEU A 409 23.28 19.95 -1.79
CA LEU A 409 22.51 20.28 -2.99
C LEU A 409 21.02 20.03 -2.75
N SER A 410 20.27 21.13 -2.73
CA SER A 410 18.80 21.11 -2.82
C SER A 410 18.33 22.10 -3.89
N VAL A 411 17.27 21.72 -4.60
CA VAL A 411 16.60 22.56 -5.59
C VAL A 411 15.22 22.92 -5.08
N ASP A 412 14.88 24.21 -5.08
CA ASP A 412 13.56 24.70 -4.73
C ASP A 412 12.65 24.57 -5.96
N VAL A 413 11.52 23.87 -5.80
CA VAL A 413 10.55 23.62 -6.87
C VAL A 413 9.54 24.76 -6.97
N ASP A 414 9.08 25.29 -5.84
CA ASP A 414 8.20 26.44 -5.81
C ASP A 414 8.46 27.26 -4.53
N PRO A 415 9.11 28.43 -4.64
CA PRO A 415 9.39 29.30 -3.51
C PRO A 415 8.22 30.26 -3.16
N THR A 416 7.16 30.31 -3.97
CA THR A 416 6.17 31.41 -3.94
C THR A 416 4.92 31.09 -3.11
N ARG A 417 4.57 29.81 -2.95
CA ARG A 417 3.29 29.38 -2.37
C ARG A 417 3.31 29.11 -0.86
N GLY A 418 4.49 29.16 -0.26
CA GLY A 418 4.68 29.64 1.12
C GLY A 418 4.27 28.75 2.30
N LYS A 419 3.43 27.72 2.15
CA LYS A 419 3.12 26.70 3.19
C LYS A 419 2.62 25.41 2.56
N PHE A 420 3.44 24.38 2.54
CA PHE A 420 3.05 23.06 2.02
C PHE A 420 2.75 22.09 3.17
N VAL A 421 1.71 21.28 3.01
CA VAL A 421 1.25 20.32 4.03
C VAL A 421 1.72 18.90 3.69
N ALA A 422 1.55 18.47 2.45
CA ALA A 422 2.03 17.18 1.98
C ALA A 422 2.57 17.28 0.55
N ALA A 423 3.58 16.48 0.24
CA ALA A 423 4.09 16.36 -1.12
C ALA A 423 4.53 14.92 -1.41
N LYS A 424 4.18 14.41 -2.59
CA LYS A 424 4.46 13.03 -3.01
C LYS A 424 4.86 12.97 -4.48
N PHE A 425 5.81 12.10 -4.80
CA PHE A 425 6.11 11.74 -6.19
C PHE A 425 4.98 10.90 -6.77
N SER A 426 4.77 11.02 -8.08
CA SER A 426 3.88 10.10 -8.78
C SER A 426 4.50 8.69 -8.75
N PRO A 427 3.74 7.66 -8.37
CA PRO A 427 4.21 6.28 -8.42
C PRO A 427 4.30 5.73 -9.85
N TYR A 428 3.71 6.41 -10.83
CA TYR A 428 3.63 5.96 -12.22
C TYR A 428 4.44 6.84 -13.17
N PHE A 429 4.48 8.16 -12.94
CA PHE A 429 5.22 9.08 -13.78
C PHE A 429 6.51 9.57 -13.07
N PRO A 430 7.71 9.32 -13.63
CA PRO A 430 8.97 9.61 -12.95
C PRO A 430 9.22 11.10 -12.68
N ASN A 431 8.60 11.98 -13.48
CA ASN A 431 8.88 13.41 -13.47
C ASN A 431 7.70 14.23 -12.95
N VAL A 432 6.68 13.61 -12.38
CA VAL A 432 5.50 14.32 -11.85
C VAL A 432 5.50 14.24 -10.33
N LEU A 433 5.24 15.38 -9.68
CA LEU A 433 5.01 15.46 -8.25
C LEU A 433 3.68 16.16 -7.97
N ALA A 434 3.09 15.84 -6.83
CA ALA A 434 1.89 16.47 -6.32
C ALA A 434 2.17 17.08 -4.96
N CYS A 435 1.63 18.27 -4.68
CA CYS A 435 1.67 18.86 -3.35
C CYS A 435 0.35 19.51 -2.96
N THR A 436 0.14 19.63 -1.66
CA THR A 436 -1.00 20.33 -1.07
C THR A 436 -0.52 21.54 -0.29
N THR A 437 -1.21 22.66 -0.43
CA THR A 437 -0.90 23.90 0.30
C THR A 437 -1.78 24.03 1.53
N GLY A 438 -1.37 24.87 2.48
CA GLY A 438 -2.18 25.21 3.66
C GLY A 438 -3.50 25.94 3.34
N THR A 439 -3.68 26.44 2.11
CA THR A 439 -4.93 27.03 1.63
C THR A 439 -5.92 25.98 1.12
N GLY A 440 -5.53 24.70 1.09
CA GLY A 440 -6.34 23.60 0.58
C GLY A 440 -6.11 23.29 -0.90
N SER A 441 -5.34 24.09 -1.64
CA SER A 441 -5.08 23.83 -3.07
C SER A 441 -4.21 22.58 -3.27
N VAL A 442 -4.55 21.78 -4.27
CA VAL A 442 -3.72 20.66 -4.76
C VAL A 442 -3.07 21.10 -6.05
N ALA A 443 -1.74 21.04 -6.11
CA ALA A 443 -0.94 21.42 -7.26
C ALA A 443 -0.14 20.21 -7.79
N LEU A 444 -0.06 20.08 -9.11
CA LEU A 444 0.75 19.08 -9.81
C LEU A 444 1.87 19.77 -10.56
N TYR A 445 3.11 19.32 -10.39
CA TYR A 445 4.27 19.85 -11.09
C TYR A 445 4.93 18.78 -11.96
N SER A 446 5.45 19.20 -13.11
CA SER A 446 6.36 18.44 -13.96
C SER A 446 7.78 18.94 -13.74
N LEU A 447 8.70 18.01 -13.46
CA LEU A 447 10.14 18.27 -13.38
C LEU A 447 10.81 18.38 -14.76
N LEU A 448 10.15 17.89 -15.81
CA LEU A 448 10.54 18.23 -17.17
C LEU A 448 10.06 19.67 -17.40
N GLY A 449 11.01 20.61 -17.43
CA GLY A 449 10.73 22.02 -17.69
C GLY A 449 10.10 22.24 -19.07
N ASN A 450 9.74 23.48 -19.38
CA ASN A 450 9.26 23.83 -20.72
C ASN A 450 10.38 23.56 -21.74
N ASN A 451 10.19 22.57 -22.62
CA ASN A 451 10.90 22.51 -23.90
C ASN A 451 10.29 23.53 -24.87
N ASP A 452 10.06 24.77 -24.43
CA ASP A 452 9.84 25.85 -25.38
C ASP A 452 11.21 26.08 -26.01
N GLN A 453 11.41 25.52 -27.21
CA GLN A 453 12.59 25.78 -28.01
C GLN A 453 12.65 27.28 -28.30
N ASN A 454 13.31 28.04 -27.45
CA ASN A 454 13.88 29.31 -27.88
C ASN A 454 14.99 28.96 -28.88
N ASP A 455 14.90 29.53 -30.07
CA ASP A 455 15.83 29.40 -31.21
C ASP A 455 17.28 29.84 -30.90
N SER A 456 17.62 30.11 -29.64
CA SER A 456 18.89 30.69 -29.20
C SER A 456 19.94 29.70 -28.68
N GLY A 457 19.66 28.40 -28.60
CA GLY A 457 20.69 27.38 -28.24
C GLY A 457 21.26 27.50 -26.82
N GLU A 458 20.72 28.38 -25.98
CA GLU A 458 21.01 28.42 -24.55
C GLU A 458 20.11 27.44 -23.82
N ILE A 459 20.70 26.61 -22.95
CA ILE A 459 19.96 25.71 -22.06
C ILE A 459 19.21 26.62 -21.07
N SER A 460 17.94 26.92 -21.35
CA SER A 460 17.07 27.60 -20.39
C SER A 460 17.12 26.83 -19.06
N GLU A 461 17.28 27.54 -17.94
CA GLU A 461 17.10 26.95 -16.62
C GLU A 461 15.75 26.20 -16.63
N MET A 462 15.80 24.87 -16.47
CA MET A 462 14.61 24.05 -16.48
C MET A 462 13.87 24.26 -15.16
N GLU A 463 13.03 25.29 -15.12
CA GLU A 463 12.10 25.48 -14.02
C GLU A 463 11.00 24.41 -14.07
N PRO A 464 10.62 23.83 -12.92
CA PRO A 464 9.52 22.87 -12.86
C PRO A 464 8.21 23.54 -13.27
N LYS A 465 7.47 22.88 -14.15
CA LYS A 465 6.22 23.39 -14.72
C LYS A 465 5.02 23.01 -13.85
N LEU A 466 4.24 24.00 -13.41
CA LEU A 466 2.91 23.74 -12.83
C LEU A 466 1.97 23.20 -13.92
N LEU A 467 1.55 21.95 -13.79
CA LEU A 467 0.64 21.28 -14.71
C LEU A 467 -0.83 21.58 -14.40
N PHE A 468 -1.15 21.68 -13.11
CA PHE A 468 -2.53 21.82 -12.63
C PHE A 468 -2.55 22.37 -11.21
N GLU A 469 -3.56 23.18 -10.92
CA GLU A 469 -3.90 23.59 -9.56
C GLU A 469 -5.42 23.62 -9.39
N THR A 470 -5.90 23.17 -8.23
CA THR A 470 -7.29 23.37 -7.83
C THR A 470 -7.49 24.71 -7.11
N ASP A 471 -8.35 25.58 -7.64
CA ASP A 471 -8.88 26.73 -6.90
C ASP A 471 -10.04 26.27 -5.99
N ILE A 472 -9.75 25.87 -4.75
CA ILE A 472 -10.81 25.51 -3.79
C ILE A 472 -11.61 26.74 -3.33
N VAL A 473 -11.06 27.95 -3.47
CA VAL A 473 -11.68 29.20 -2.99
C VAL A 473 -13.04 29.47 -3.66
N ALA A 474 -13.27 29.05 -4.91
CA ALA A 474 -14.55 29.26 -5.59
C ALA A 474 -15.68 28.29 -5.16
N THR A 475 -15.37 27.21 -4.44
CA THR A 475 -16.37 26.23 -3.97
C THR A 475 -16.70 26.34 -2.48
N MET A 476 -16.00 27.21 -1.73
CA MET A 476 -16.19 27.38 -0.28
C MET A 476 -17.30 28.35 0.13
N GLU A 477 -17.95 29.08 -0.79
CA GLU A 477 -19.05 30.00 -0.44
C GLU A 477 -20.40 29.32 -0.10
N THR A 478 -20.48 28.00 -0.08
CA THR A 478 -21.67 27.29 0.42
C THR A 478 -21.38 26.59 1.75
N LYS A 479 -21.72 27.32 2.83
CA LYS A 479 -21.79 26.89 4.24
C LYS A 479 -22.07 25.39 4.42
N CYS A 480 -21.07 24.60 4.84
CA CYS A 480 -21.26 23.34 5.58
C CYS A 480 -19.92 22.88 6.23
N PRO A 481 -19.90 22.44 7.51
CA PRO A 481 -18.69 22.06 8.25
C PRO A 481 -18.26 20.60 8.04
N VAL A 482 -18.64 19.97 6.92
CA VAL A 482 -18.31 18.56 6.67
C VAL A 482 -16.90 18.45 6.06
N PRO A 483 -16.00 17.60 6.56
CA PRO A 483 -14.72 17.35 5.90
C PRO A 483 -14.99 16.71 4.53
N LYS A 484 -14.71 17.45 3.45
CA LYS A 484 -14.90 17.00 2.07
C LYS A 484 -13.55 16.54 1.53
N ILE A 485 -13.45 15.25 1.21
CA ILE A 485 -12.27 14.69 0.53
C ILE A 485 -12.53 14.74 -0.97
N SER A 486 -11.68 15.45 -1.72
CA SER A 486 -11.65 15.41 -3.19
C SER A 486 -10.40 14.64 -3.62
N LEU A 487 -10.60 13.51 -4.32
CA LEU A 487 -9.51 12.69 -4.84
C LEU A 487 -9.50 12.80 -6.37
N ALA A 488 -8.34 13.18 -6.91
CA ALA A 488 -8.03 13.12 -8.32
C ALA A 488 -7.45 11.73 -8.65
N PHE A 489 -8.05 11.02 -9.61
CA PHE A 489 -7.42 9.86 -10.23
C PHE A 489 -7.20 10.10 -11.71
N ASN A 490 -6.09 9.58 -12.22
CA ASN A 490 -5.90 9.35 -13.64
C ASN A 490 -6.31 7.90 -13.96
N THR A 491 -7.53 7.72 -14.45
CA THR A 491 -8.04 6.39 -14.86
C THR A 491 -7.51 6.04 -16.25
N LYS A 492 -6.30 5.46 -16.33
CA LYS A 492 -5.87 4.64 -17.48
C LYS A 492 -4.98 3.46 -17.03
N LYS A 493 -5.61 2.42 -16.51
CA LYS A 493 -5.56 1.05 -17.05
C LYS A 493 -6.63 0.19 -16.37
#